data_AF-A0A1H2VDS0-F1
#
_entry.id   AF-A0A1H2VDS0-F1
#
_cell.length_a   1.000
_cell.length_b   1.000
_cell.length_c   1.000
_cell.angle_alpha   90.00
_cell.angle_beta   90.00
_cell.angle_gamma   90.00
#
_symmetry.space_group_name_H-M   'P 1'
#
loop_
_entity.id
_entity.type
_entity.pdbx_description
1 polymer ?
#
loop_
_entity_poly.entity_id
_entity_poly.type
_entity_poly.pdbx_seq_one_letter_code
_entity_poly.pdbx_strand_id
1 'polypeptide(L)'
;MSHVRSSDDCCDDANTESAAPLTAALVGSCPITVEVPADYQRACRLLSVSAPPATLLTASYAVAVCGSLLALLVAVLVTGPMVTTVSLGFLALSLGVAALGRYGVPFAAEAKRIRTLGAAPSLVTTLVLGATLWPSAERAAAFAGRTGNGLLATRLEHHRQRAAGTPRSGLATFATAWRDRFPALERAVGLVENATAAPVEERSEILERARRCILDGTRDEMAAFAASIRGPATALYAFGVLLPLAMASLLPAAAAAGVPVTAPALVGTYGIVMPGALVVACCWLLGRRPVAFPPATIPRSHPDVPASPLPSAVVGIAAGIGGWLLAGALVASWASPIGALGAGVGSALVSYYRPIAGVRDHVTDIESGLPDVLSAVGRRLDRGQSVEAALIEAVDETPEPTSTVIEAAAARQERLGTSIKGAFLGPGGALAAVPSHRTRRAAILLDTAATIGPPAGESVTTMGEHLESLRAIERETRRDLSQITETLSNTAALFGPLIGGATVALAGSMGGGEQFATVPSALLGPVIGWYVLVLAVLLTTVSTGLHRGLDRALVGYRTGLTLLSASATFLVAVVATGLLV
;
A
#
# COMPACT_ATOMS: atom_id res chain seq x y z
N MET A 1 -34.81 -14.12 -16.24
CA MET A 1 -34.93 -12.89 -15.44
C MET A 1 -34.93 -13.29 -13.96
N SER A 2 -33.77 -13.24 -13.32
CA SER A 2 -33.60 -13.25 -11.87
C SER A 2 -32.16 -12.81 -11.61
N HIS A 3 -32.00 -11.55 -11.24
CA HIS A 3 -30.70 -10.97 -10.91
C HIS A 3 -30.24 -11.54 -9.55
N VAL A 4 -29.24 -12.41 -9.58
CA VAL A 4 -28.46 -12.75 -8.40
C VAL A 4 -27.51 -11.57 -8.16
N ARG A 5 -27.88 -10.75 -7.16
CA ARG A 5 -26.99 -9.74 -6.56
C ARG A 5 -25.79 -10.47 -5.95
N SER A 6 -24.59 -10.16 -6.42
CA SER A 6 -23.34 -10.59 -5.79
C SER A 6 -23.25 -9.97 -4.40
N SER A 7 -23.13 -10.82 -3.38
CA SER A 7 -23.09 -10.49 -1.96
C SER A 7 -21.71 -10.07 -1.43
N ASP A 8 -20.86 -9.45 -2.27
CA ASP A 8 -19.48 -9.11 -1.89
C ASP A 8 -19.30 -7.69 -1.35
N ASP A 9 -20.35 -6.86 -1.27
CA ASP A 9 -20.28 -5.49 -0.73
C ASP A 9 -20.47 -5.38 0.80
N CYS A 10 -20.93 -6.43 1.50
CA CYS A 10 -21.34 -6.28 2.91
C CYS A 10 -20.21 -6.17 3.95
N CYS A 11 -18.94 -6.40 3.59
CA CYS A 11 -17.86 -6.49 4.60
C CYS A 11 -17.08 -5.19 4.84
N ASP A 12 -17.24 -4.16 3.99
CA ASP A 12 -16.69 -2.81 4.25
C ASP A 12 -17.70 -1.88 4.98
N ASP A 13 -18.96 -2.30 5.08
CA ASP A 13 -20.04 -1.53 5.71
C ASP A 13 -19.98 -1.55 7.25
N ALA A 14 -19.43 -2.60 7.87
CA ALA A 14 -19.44 -2.75 9.32
C ALA A 14 -18.57 -1.73 10.09
N ASN A 15 -17.56 -1.12 9.44
CA ASN A 15 -16.77 -0.03 10.05
C ASN A 15 -17.24 1.37 9.59
N THR A 16 -18.11 1.46 8.58
CA THR A 16 -18.60 2.74 8.04
C THR A 16 -20.01 3.08 8.55
N GLU A 17 -20.82 2.09 8.94
CA GLU A 17 -22.10 2.33 9.64
C GLU A 17 -21.93 3.03 10.99
N SER A 18 -20.83 2.80 11.73
CA SER A 18 -20.62 3.49 13.02
C SER A 18 -20.21 4.96 12.88
N ALA A 19 -19.69 5.35 11.70
CA ALA A 19 -19.30 6.73 11.41
C ALA A 19 -20.47 7.57 10.83
N ALA A 20 -21.47 6.93 10.22
CA ALA A 20 -22.64 7.59 9.62
C ALA A 20 -23.49 8.42 10.61
N PRO A 21 -23.84 7.94 11.83
CA PRO A 21 -24.65 8.73 12.76
C PRO A 21 -23.88 9.90 13.37
N LEU A 22 -22.58 9.73 13.64
CA LEU A 22 -21.70 10.79 14.18
C LEU A 22 -21.46 11.90 13.15
N THR A 23 -21.26 11.54 11.88
CA THR A 23 -21.11 12.52 10.79
C THR A 23 -22.41 13.27 10.52
N ALA A 24 -23.56 12.61 10.56
CA ALA A 24 -24.86 13.26 10.42
C ALA A 24 -25.17 14.24 11.57
N ALA A 25 -24.85 13.89 12.82
CA ALA A 25 -25.03 14.76 13.99
C ALA A 25 -24.13 16.00 13.96
N LEU A 26 -22.88 15.86 13.50
CA LEU A 26 -21.94 16.97 13.31
C LEU A 26 -22.35 17.91 12.16
N VAL A 27 -22.96 17.37 11.10
CA VAL A 27 -23.45 18.18 9.96
C VAL A 27 -24.68 19.01 10.35
N GLY A 28 -25.56 18.49 11.20
CA GLY A 28 -26.75 19.23 11.67
C GLY A 28 -26.45 20.46 12.53
N SER A 29 -25.23 20.59 13.05
CA SER A 29 -24.82 21.64 13.99
C SER A 29 -23.92 22.72 13.37
N CYS A 30 -23.54 22.61 12.09
CA CYS A 30 -22.74 23.60 11.37
C CYS A 30 -23.56 24.33 10.28
N PRO A 31 -23.81 25.65 10.41
CA PRO A 31 -24.65 26.41 9.48
C PRO A 31 -23.94 26.84 8.18
N ILE A 32 -22.76 26.31 7.87
CA ILE A 32 -21.92 26.76 6.75
C ILE A 32 -22.14 25.85 5.53
N THR A 33 -22.79 26.38 4.49
CA THR A 33 -22.83 25.76 3.16
C THR A 33 -21.49 25.98 2.46
N VAL A 34 -20.69 24.91 2.33
CA VAL A 34 -19.39 25.01 1.66
C VAL A 34 -19.53 24.70 0.17
N GLU A 35 -19.06 25.61 -0.68
CA GLU A 35 -18.95 25.36 -2.12
C GLU A 35 -17.95 24.22 -2.38
N VAL A 36 -18.44 23.14 -3.00
CA VAL A 36 -17.62 21.97 -3.33
C VAL A 36 -17.01 22.15 -4.72
N PRO A 37 -15.67 22.20 -4.86
CA PRO A 37 -15.02 22.30 -6.16
C PRO A 37 -15.42 21.15 -7.11
N ALA A 38 -15.56 21.43 -8.40
CA ALA A 38 -15.94 20.43 -9.41
C ALA A 38 -14.96 19.24 -9.48
N ASP A 39 -13.66 19.51 -9.28
CA ASP A 39 -12.62 18.47 -9.26
C ASP A 39 -12.77 17.51 -8.06
N TYR A 40 -13.20 18.04 -6.92
CA TYR A 40 -13.47 17.24 -5.73
C TYR A 40 -14.66 16.29 -5.95
N GLN A 41 -15.71 16.75 -6.64
CA GLN A 41 -16.85 15.88 -6.97
C GLN A 41 -16.48 14.76 -7.96
N ARG A 42 -15.59 15.04 -8.92
CA ARG A 42 -15.06 14.02 -9.84
C ARG A 42 -14.21 13.00 -9.08
N ALA A 43 -13.39 13.46 -8.15
CA ALA A 43 -12.56 12.61 -7.29
C ALA A 43 -13.41 11.65 -6.42
N CYS A 44 -14.46 12.15 -5.76
CA CYS A 44 -15.38 11.33 -4.97
C CYS A 44 -16.07 10.25 -5.82
N ARG A 45 -16.51 10.59 -7.03
CA ARG A 45 -17.11 9.63 -7.98
C ARG A 45 -16.13 8.54 -8.40
N LEU A 46 -14.87 8.88 -8.65
CA LEU A 46 -13.83 7.91 -9.02
C LEU A 46 -13.42 7.01 -7.84
N LEU A 47 -13.46 7.55 -6.63
CA LEU A 47 -13.17 6.82 -5.39
C LEU A 47 -14.34 5.97 -4.89
N SER A 48 -15.52 6.07 -5.54
CA SER A 48 -16.76 5.38 -5.13
C SER A 48 -17.09 5.59 -3.66
N VAL A 49 -16.92 6.82 -3.17
CA VAL A 49 -17.24 7.19 -1.79
C VAL A 49 -18.76 7.23 -1.63
N SER A 50 -19.30 6.43 -0.70
CA SER A 50 -20.74 6.31 -0.45
C SER A 50 -21.38 7.60 0.09
N ALA A 51 -20.59 8.46 0.74
CA ALA A 51 -21.05 9.72 1.31
C ALA A 51 -21.07 10.87 0.27
N PRO A 52 -22.05 11.80 0.35
CA PRO A 52 -22.06 13.01 -0.46
C PRO A 52 -20.74 13.81 -0.34
N PRO A 53 -20.19 14.35 -1.45
CA PRO A 53 -18.96 15.15 -1.40
C PRO A 53 -19.05 16.35 -0.46
N ALA A 54 -20.25 16.97 -0.39
CA ALA A 54 -20.52 18.09 0.49
C ALA A 54 -20.44 17.70 1.97
N THR A 55 -21.03 16.57 2.36
CA THR A 55 -21.00 16.09 3.75
C THR A 55 -19.60 15.69 4.21
N LEU A 56 -18.76 15.16 3.29
CA LEU A 56 -17.39 14.79 3.65
C LEU A 56 -16.53 16.03 3.93
N LEU A 57 -16.68 17.06 3.10
CA LEU A 57 -15.92 18.30 3.22
C LEU A 57 -16.39 19.11 4.45
N THR A 58 -17.71 19.21 4.68
CA THR A 58 -18.26 19.87 5.88
C THR A 58 -17.87 19.14 7.15
N ALA A 59 -17.91 17.81 7.18
CA ALA A 59 -17.43 17.02 8.31
C ALA A 59 -15.94 17.28 8.61
N SER A 60 -15.09 17.38 7.57
CA SER A 60 -13.66 17.67 7.77
C SER A 60 -13.41 19.06 8.38
N TYR A 61 -14.16 20.08 7.95
CA TYR A 61 -14.08 21.41 8.54
C TYR A 61 -14.71 21.49 9.93
N ALA A 62 -15.82 20.78 10.18
CA ALA A 62 -16.44 20.72 11.50
C ALA A 62 -15.49 20.09 12.54
N VAL A 63 -14.80 18.99 12.18
CA VAL A 63 -13.79 18.38 13.04
C VAL A 63 -12.61 19.32 13.26
N ALA A 64 -12.17 20.06 12.23
CA ALA A 64 -11.12 21.05 12.39
C ALA A 64 -11.53 22.20 13.32
N VAL A 65 -12.76 22.72 13.20
CA VAL A 65 -13.30 23.76 14.08
C VAL A 65 -13.40 23.25 15.52
N CYS A 66 -13.95 22.06 15.74
CA CYS A 66 -13.98 21.42 17.06
C CYS A 66 -12.58 21.22 17.65
N GLY A 67 -11.62 20.78 16.83
CA GLY A 67 -10.22 20.63 17.24
C GLY A 67 -9.58 21.96 17.63
N SER A 68 -9.86 23.03 16.89
CA SER A 68 -9.37 24.39 17.20
C SER A 68 -9.99 24.98 18.46
N LEU A 69 -11.28 24.71 18.72
CA LEU A 69 -11.97 25.10 19.95
C LEU A 69 -11.43 24.32 21.16
N LEU A 70 -11.13 23.03 21.00
CA LEU A 70 -10.49 22.22 22.04
C LEU A 70 -9.07 22.74 22.34
N ALA A 71 -8.31 23.11 21.32
CA ALA A 71 -6.99 23.72 21.49
C ALA A 71 -7.07 25.03 22.30
N LEU A 72 -8.06 25.87 21.98
CA LEU A 72 -8.32 27.12 22.70
C LEU A 72 -8.77 26.86 24.14
N LEU A 73 -9.65 25.88 24.37
CA LEU A 73 -10.11 25.48 25.69
C LEU A 73 -8.94 25.03 26.58
N VAL A 74 -8.06 24.17 26.05
CA VAL A 74 -6.86 23.72 26.76
C VAL A 74 -5.91 24.89 27.05
N ALA A 75 -5.78 25.83 26.11
CA ALA A 75 -4.96 27.03 26.30
C ALA A 75 -5.49 27.96 27.40
N VAL A 76 -6.81 27.99 27.63
CA VAL A 76 -7.45 28.87 28.62
C VAL A 76 -7.57 28.21 30.01
N LEU A 77 -7.90 26.91 30.08
CA LEU A 77 -8.19 26.23 31.35
C LEU A 77 -6.95 25.68 32.06
N VAL A 78 -5.89 25.39 31.32
CA VAL A 78 -4.68 24.79 31.92
C VAL A 78 -3.65 25.90 32.07
N THR A 79 -3.07 26.02 33.26
CA THR A 79 -1.94 26.92 33.53
C THR A 79 -0.68 26.08 33.76
N GLY A 80 0.31 26.22 32.89
CA GLY A 80 1.58 25.51 32.99
C GLY A 80 2.43 25.58 31.72
N PRO A 81 3.72 25.21 31.79
CA PRO A 81 4.65 25.28 30.64
C PRO A 81 4.32 24.27 29.52
N MET A 82 3.49 23.26 29.80
CA MET A 82 3.04 22.24 28.85
C MET A 82 1.77 22.65 28.07
N VAL A 83 1.17 23.80 28.38
CA VAL A 83 -0.11 24.20 27.80
C VAL A 83 0.05 24.70 26.38
N THR A 84 1.10 25.48 26.14
CA THR A 84 1.45 26.00 24.82
C THR A 84 1.79 24.88 23.85
N THR A 85 2.40 23.79 24.32
CA THR A 85 2.79 22.65 23.48
C THR A 85 1.60 21.78 23.12
N VAL A 86 0.73 21.48 24.09
CA VAL A 86 -0.50 20.69 23.87
C VAL A 86 -1.47 21.44 22.96
N SER A 87 -1.70 22.74 23.20
CA SER A 87 -2.59 23.57 22.37
C SER A 87 -2.06 23.73 20.93
N LEU A 88 -0.75 23.94 20.74
CA LEU A 88 -0.14 23.98 19.41
C LEU A 88 -0.29 22.65 18.67
N GLY A 89 -0.17 21.51 19.38
CA GLY A 89 -0.39 20.18 18.83
C GLY A 89 -1.82 19.96 18.35
N PHE A 90 -2.83 20.32 19.16
CA PHE A 90 -4.23 20.26 18.76
C PHE A 90 -4.55 21.19 17.59
N LEU A 91 -3.97 22.39 17.57
CA LEU A 91 -4.14 23.33 16.47
C LEU A 91 -3.53 22.79 15.17
N ALA A 92 -2.32 22.25 15.22
CA ALA A 92 -1.68 21.62 14.07
C ALA A 92 -2.45 20.39 13.57
N LEU A 93 -2.97 19.56 14.48
CA LEU A 93 -3.83 18.43 14.14
C LEU A 93 -5.12 18.90 13.44
N SER A 94 -5.75 19.95 13.96
CA SER A 94 -6.98 20.49 13.38
C SER A 94 -6.77 21.05 11.97
N LEU A 95 -5.69 21.81 11.76
CA LEU A 95 -5.30 22.31 10.44
C LEU A 95 -4.95 21.16 9.49
N GLY A 96 -4.27 20.13 10.00
CA GLY A 96 -3.94 18.92 9.26
C GLY A 96 -5.19 18.18 8.77
N VAL A 97 -6.21 18.02 9.62
CA VAL A 97 -7.49 17.39 9.24
C VAL A 97 -8.22 18.20 8.16
N ALA A 98 -8.25 19.53 8.27
CA ALA A 98 -8.84 20.40 7.26
C ALA A 98 -8.09 20.30 5.91
N ALA A 99 -6.76 20.34 5.94
CA ALA A 99 -5.93 20.22 4.75
C ALA A 99 -6.07 18.84 4.10
N LEU A 100 -6.12 17.77 4.90
CA LEU A 100 -6.31 16.40 4.41
C LEU A 100 -7.71 16.20 3.83
N GLY A 101 -8.75 16.78 4.42
CA GLY A 101 -10.10 16.77 3.88
C GLY A 101 -10.17 17.43 2.50
N ARG A 102 -9.57 18.62 2.35
CA ARG A 102 -9.62 19.40 1.11
C ARG A 102 -8.72 18.84 0.00
N TYR A 103 -7.47 18.52 0.33
CA TYR A 103 -6.45 18.14 -0.65
C TYR A 103 -6.22 16.62 -0.73
N GLY A 104 -6.56 15.86 0.31
CA GLY A 104 -6.34 14.42 0.37
C GLY A 104 -7.23 13.62 -0.58
N VAL A 105 -8.51 14.00 -0.74
CA VAL A 105 -9.43 13.32 -1.67
C VAL A 105 -9.02 13.47 -3.15
N PRO A 106 -8.76 14.68 -3.68
CA PRO A 106 -8.30 14.81 -5.06
C PRO A 106 -6.94 14.13 -5.28
N PHE A 107 -6.05 14.20 -4.28
CA PHE A 107 -4.78 13.48 -4.32
C PHE A 107 -4.98 11.96 -4.36
N ALA A 108 -5.88 11.40 -3.54
CA ALA A 108 -6.20 9.98 -3.53
C ALA A 108 -6.86 9.51 -4.83
N ALA A 109 -7.69 10.34 -5.45
CA ALA A 109 -8.29 10.04 -6.75
C ALA A 109 -7.23 10.00 -7.85
N GLU A 110 -6.32 10.97 -7.88
CA GLU A 110 -5.22 10.96 -8.84
C GLU A 110 -4.28 9.77 -8.62
N ALA A 111 -3.97 9.47 -7.36
CA ALA A 111 -3.21 8.27 -7.00
C ALA A 111 -3.92 6.96 -7.42
N LYS A 112 -5.25 6.87 -7.25
CA LYS A 112 -6.04 5.72 -7.73
C LYS A 112 -5.97 5.61 -9.25
N ARG A 113 -6.05 6.72 -9.98
CA ARG A 113 -5.93 6.74 -11.45
C ARG A 113 -4.55 6.30 -11.93
N ILE A 114 -3.48 6.78 -11.29
CA ILE A 114 -2.10 6.35 -11.57
C ILE A 114 -1.93 4.85 -11.27
N ARG A 115 -2.43 4.37 -10.12
CA ARG A 115 -2.43 2.94 -9.74
C ARG A 115 -3.21 2.07 -10.73
N THR A 116 -4.27 2.59 -11.35
CA THR A 116 -5.04 1.82 -12.33
C THR A 116 -4.29 1.52 -13.62
N LEU A 117 -3.31 2.35 -14.01
CA LEU A 117 -2.41 2.07 -15.14
C LEU A 117 -1.57 0.81 -14.90
N GLY A 118 -1.30 0.49 -13.64
CA GLY A 118 -0.64 -0.77 -13.27
C GLY A 118 -1.39 -2.04 -13.64
N ALA A 119 -2.68 -1.97 -13.94
CA ALA A 119 -3.46 -3.11 -14.45
C ALA A 119 -3.44 -3.23 -15.98
N ALA A 120 -2.87 -2.24 -16.69
CA ALA A 120 -2.87 -2.17 -18.15
C ALA A 120 -2.22 -3.37 -18.83
N PRO A 121 -1.07 -3.90 -18.37
CA PRO A 121 -0.48 -5.09 -18.98
C PRO A 121 -1.43 -6.28 -18.90
N SER A 122 -2.01 -6.54 -17.74
CA SER A 122 -2.96 -7.65 -17.59
C SER A 122 -4.21 -7.50 -18.46
N LEU A 123 -4.69 -6.26 -18.67
CA LEU A 123 -5.81 -5.98 -19.56
C LEU A 123 -5.43 -6.28 -21.01
N VAL A 124 -4.30 -5.74 -21.49
CA VAL A 124 -3.81 -5.94 -22.85
C VAL A 124 -3.52 -7.41 -23.12
N THR A 125 -2.96 -8.15 -22.17
CA THR A 125 -2.70 -9.59 -22.35
C THR A 125 -4.00 -10.38 -22.41
N THR A 126 -5.00 -9.99 -21.62
CA THR A 126 -6.33 -10.60 -21.73
C THR A 126 -7.01 -10.25 -23.06
N LEU A 127 -6.77 -9.04 -23.60
CA LEU A 127 -7.22 -8.63 -24.92
C LEU A 127 -6.53 -9.44 -26.04
N VAL A 128 -5.20 -9.56 -25.97
CA VAL A 128 -4.39 -10.37 -26.90
C VAL A 128 -4.88 -11.81 -26.90
N LEU A 129 -5.02 -12.41 -25.73
CA LEU A 129 -5.56 -13.75 -25.56
C LEU A 129 -6.98 -13.87 -26.15
N GLY A 130 -7.85 -12.93 -25.84
CA GLY A 130 -9.21 -12.90 -26.39
C GLY A 130 -9.23 -12.81 -27.92
N ALA A 131 -8.29 -12.07 -28.50
CA ALA A 131 -8.13 -11.92 -29.95
C ALA A 131 -7.50 -13.15 -30.61
N THR A 132 -6.63 -13.90 -29.89
CA THR A 132 -6.09 -15.18 -30.34
C THR A 132 -7.18 -16.25 -30.36
N LEU A 133 -7.98 -16.34 -29.30
CA LEU A 133 -9.07 -17.34 -29.18
C LEU A 133 -10.24 -17.02 -30.12
N TRP A 134 -10.59 -15.74 -30.26
CA TRP A 134 -11.65 -15.28 -31.15
C TRP A 134 -11.16 -14.06 -31.94
N PRO A 135 -10.97 -14.16 -33.27
CA PRO A 135 -10.46 -13.07 -34.11
C PRO A 135 -11.53 -12.00 -34.36
N SER A 136 -11.99 -11.37 -33.29
CA SER A 136 -13.01 -10.33 -33.26
C SER A 136 -12.69 -9.36 -32.14
N ALA A 137 -12.49 -8.07 -32.49
CA ALA A 137 -12.21 -7.02 -31.52
C ALA A 137 -13.30 -6.90 -30.45
N GLU A 138 -14.58 -7.09 -30.82
CA GLU A 138 -15.69 -7.04 -29.88
C GLU A 138 -15.67 -8.21 -28.88
N ARG A 139 -15.40 -9.44 -29.35
CA ARG A 139 -15.30 -10.60 -28.46
C ARG A 139 -14.07 -10.53 -27.57
N ALA A 140 -12.94 -10.07 -28.10
CA ALA A 140 -11.74 -9.81 -27.31
C ALA A 140 -11.99 -8.75 -26.23
N ALA A 141 -12.65 -7.64 -26.57
CA ALA A 141 -13.03 -6.60 -25.63
C ALA A 141 -14.02 -7.12 -24.56
N ALA A 142 -15.01 -7.92 -24.95
CA ALA A 142 -15.97 -8.53 -24.03
C ALA A 142 -15.31 -9.59 -23.11
N PHE A 143 -14.31 -10.32 -23.60
CA PHE A 143 -13.54 -11.25 -22.80
C PHE A 143 -12.65 -10.49 -21.79
N ALA A 144 -11.93 -9.47 -22.24
CA ALA A 144 -11.10 -8.64 -21.37
C ALA A 144 -11.92 -7.83 -20.35
N GLY A 145 -13.11 -7.37 -20.72
CA GLY A 145 -14.04 -6.69 -19.80
C GLY A 145 -14.63 -7.62 -18.73
N ARG A 146 -14.92 -8.88 -19.07
CA ARG A 146 -15.48 -9.87 -18.12
C ARG A 146 -14.43 -10.53 -17.23
N THR A 147 -13.25 -10.82 -17.77
CA THR A 147 -12.14 -11.48 -17.06
C THR A 147 -11.26 -10.47 -16.32
N GLY A 148 -11.20 -9.24 -16.83
CA GLY A 148 -10.49 -8.12 -16.21
C GLY A 148 -11.24 -7.59 -14.99
N ASN A 149 -10.47 -7.16 -13.99
CA ASN A 149 -10.97 -6.50 -12.78
C ASN A 149 -10.31 -5.13 -12.65
N GLY A 150 -11.04 -4.18 -12.05
CA GLY A 150 -10.56 -2.83 -11.78
C GLY A 150 -11.00 -1.82 -12.84
N LEU A 151 -10.59 -0.56 -12.63
CA LEU A 151 -11.09 0.59 -13.38
C LEU A 151 -10.92 0.45 -14.90
N LEU A 152 -9.78 -0.10 -15.37
CA LEU A 152 -9.53 -0.25 -16.80
C LEU A 152 -10.52 -1.22 -17.46
N ALA A 153 -10.81 -2.35 -16.83
CA ALA A 153 -11.77 -3.33 -17.34
C ALA A 153 -13.20 -2.75 -17.33
N THR A 154 -13.59 -2.06 -16.25
CA THR A 154 -14.90 -1.38 -16.18
C THR A 154 -15.04 -0.27 -17.23
N ARG A 155 -13.98 0.50 -17.47
CA ARG A 155 -13.98 1.56 -18.50
C ARG A 155 -14.01 0.97 -19.90
N LEU A 156 -13.24 -0.09 -20.15
CA LEU A 156 -13.28 -0.83 -21.40
C LEU A 156 -14.69 -1.36 -21.68
N GLU A 157 -15.32 -2.00 -20.70
CA GLU A 157 -16.68 -2.52 -20.81
C GLU A 157 -17.69 -1.39 -21.04
N HIS A 158 -17.53 -0.24 -20.37
CA HIS A 158 -18.38 0.93 -20.62
C HIS A 158 -18.24 1.43 -22.08
N HIS A 159 -17.02 1.51 -22.61
CA HIS A 159 -16.80 1.92 -24.00
C HIS A 159 -17.33 0.89 -24.99
N ARG A 160 -17.19 -0.41 -24.71
CA ARG A 160 -17.77 -1.50 -25.49
C ARG A 160 -19.30 -1.40 -25.52
N GLN A 161 -19.94 -1.19 -24.36
CA GLN A 161 -21.40 -1.04 -24.26
C GLN A 161 -21.90 0.20 -25.01
N ARG A 162 -21.17 1.33 -24.97
CA ARG A 162 -21.51 2.52 -25.76
C ARG A 162 -21.34 2.31 -27.26
N ALA A 163 -20.42 1.44 -27.66
CA ALA A 163 -20.19 1.09 -29.07
C ALA A 163 -21.13 -0.01 -29.56
N ALA A 164 -21.94 -0.63 -28.68
CA ALA A 164 -22.90 -1.66 -29.05
C ALA A 164 -23.89 -1.12 -30.10
N GLY A 165 -24.08 -1.87 -31.17
CA GLY A 165 -24.92 -1.44 -32.31
C GLY A 165 -24.22 -0.50 -33.31
N THR A 166 -22.92 -0.24 -33.13
CA THR A 166 -22.08 0.50 -34.10
C THR A 166 -21.08 -0.45 -34.75
N PRO A 167 -20.46 -0.10 -35.91
CA PRO A 167 -19.42 -0.92 -36.52
C PRO A 167 -18.08 -0.89 -35.75
N ARG A 168 -18.02 -0.22 -34.60
CA ARG A 168 -16.79 -0.06 -33.80
C ARG A 168 -16.81 -1.00 -32.60
N SER A 169 -15.64 -1.52 -32.24
CA SER A 169 -15.44 -2.38 -31.07
C SER A 169 -15.47 -1.62 -29.73
N GLY A 170 -15.31 -0.30 -29.77
CA GLY A 170 -15.08 0.56 -28.59
C GLY A 170 -13.63 0.63 -28.13
N LEU A 171 -12.72 -0.17 -28.71
CA LEU A 171 -11.29 -0.21 -28.36
C LEU A 171 -10.58 1.11 -28.66
N ALA A 172 -10.71 1.66 -29.87
CA ALA A 172 -10.12 2.96 -30.24
C ALA A 172 -10.56 4.10 -29.29
N THR A 173 -11.85 4.18 -28.96
CA THR A 173 -12.37 5.22 -28.05
C THR A 173 -11.86 5.04 -26.63
N PHE A 174 -11.69 3.80 -26.17
CA PHE A 174 -11.04 3.51 -24.91
C PHE A 174 -9.55 3.90 -24.95
N ALA A 175 -8.81 3.48 -25.97
CA ALA A 175 -7.38 3.72 -26.13
C ALA A 175 -7.04 5.22 -26.15
N THR A 176 -7.79 6.00 -26.91
CA THR A 176 -7.62 7.47 -27.00
C THR A 176 -7.89 8.19 -25.69
N ALA A 177 -8.80 7.67 -24.84
CA ALA A 177 -9.07 8.25 -23.52
C ALA A 177 -7.89 8.16 -22.53
N TRP A 178 -6.89 7.33 -22.85
CA TRP A 178 -5.69 7.10 -22.03
C TRP A 178 -4.39 7.58 -22.68
N ARG A 179 -4.43 8.13 -23.90
CA ARG A 179 -3.27 8.62 -24.67
C ARG A 179 -2.33 9.50 -23.84
N ASP A 180 -2.88 10.51 -23.16
CA ASP A 180 -2.09 11.53 -22.45
C ASP A 180 -1.33 10.98 -21.24
N ARG A 181 -1.75 9.84 -20.69
CA ARG A 181 -1.21 9.29 -19.44
C ARG A 181 -0.44 8.00 -19.64
N PHE A 182 -0.81 7.18 -20.63
CA PHE A 182 -0.08 5.96 -20.94
C PHE A 182 -0.12 5.64 -22.44
N PRO A 183 0.73 6.31 -23.24
CA PRO A 183 0.77 6.13 -24.70
C PRO A 183 1.03 4.69 -25.14
N ALA A 184 1.71 3.88 -24.32
CA ALA A 184 1.95 2.46 -24.61
C ALA A 184 0.65 1.63 -24.62
N LEU A 185 -0.32 1.95 -23.75
CA LEU A 185 -1.63 1.29 -23.76
C LEU A 185 -2.41 1.61 -25.03
N GLU A 186 -2.37 2.86 -25.50
CA GLU A 186 -3.02 3.23 -26.76
C GLU A 186 -2.43 2.45 -27.94
N ARG A 187 -1.09 2.45 -28.05
CA ARG A 187 -0.37 1.72 -29.11
C ARG A 187 -0.69 0.22 -29.07
N ALA A 188 -0.65 -0.39 -27.89
CA ALA A 188 -0.90 -1.83 -27.75
C ALA A 188 -2.36 -2.20 -28.07
N VAL A 189 -3.35 -1.43 -27.60
CA VAL A 189 -4.77 -1.67 -27.92
C VAL A 189 -5.04 -1.47 -29.41
N GLY A 190 -4.43 -0.44 -30.03
CA GLY A 190 -4.51 -0.23 -31.47
C GLY A 190 -3.93 -1.40 -32.27
N LEU A 191 -2.81 -1.97 -31.83
CA LEU A 191 -2.24 -3.18 -32.44
C LEU A 191 -3.16 -4.40 -32.30
N VAL A 192 -3.83 -4.59 -31.15
CA VAL A 192 -4.84 -5.66 -30.99
C VAL A 192 -6.02 -5.46 -31.95
N GLU A 193 -6.55 -4.23 -32.06
CA GLU A 193 -7.64 -3.93 -32.98
C GLU A 193 -7.22 -4.20 -34.45
N ASN A 194 -6.02 -3.77 -34.84
CA ASN A 194 -5.46 -4.05 -36.16
C ASN A 194 -5.28 -5.56 -36.43
N ALA A 195 -4.83 -6.33 -35.43
CA ALA A 195 -4.64 -7.77 -35.57
C ALA A 195 -5.95 -8.51 -35.88
N THR A 196 -7.09 -8.01 -35.39
CA THR A 196 -8.40 -8.64 -35.66
C THR A 196 -8.88 -8.44 -37.10
N ALA A 197 -8.36 -7.44 -37.81
CA ALA A 197 -8.63 -7.20 -39.22
C ALA A 197 -7.53 -7.77 -40.15
N ALA A 198 -6.40 -8.21 -39.60
CA ALA A 198 -5.25 -8.69 -40.36
C ALA A 198 -5.41 -10.14 -40.88
N PRO A 199 -4.67 -10.51 -41.94
CA PRO A 199 -4.56 -11.89 -42.41
C PRO A 199 -4.13 -12.85 -41.29
N VAL A 200 -4.47 -14.14 -41.43
CA VAL A 200 -4.25 -15.15 -40.38
C VAL A 200 -2.76 -15.33 -40.11
N GLU A 201 -1.94 -15.21 -41.14
CA GLU A 201 -0.48 -15.42 -41.14
C GLU A 201 0.26 -14.32 -40.36
N GLU A 202 -0.22 -13.08 -40.44
CA GLU A 202 0.40 -11.91 -39.80
C GLU A 202 -0.16 -11.64 -38.39
N ARG A 203 -1.32 -12.21 -38.07
CA ARG A 203 -2.05 -11.92 -36.83
C ARG A 203 -1.22 -12.21 -35.58
N SER A 204 -0.54 -13.35 -35.53
CA SER A 204 0.30 -13.75 -34.39
C SER A 204 1.45 -12.76 -34.18
N GLU A 205 2.09 -12.30 -35.26
CA GLU A 205 3.17 -11.30 -35.18
C GLU A 205 2.66 -9.95 -34.66
N ILE A 206 1.50 -9.49 -35.13
CA ILE A 206 0.91 -8.21 -34.68
C ILE A 206 0.49 -8.29 -33.20
N LEU A 207 -0.13 -9.40 -32.78
CA LEU A 207 -0.48 -9.64 -31.38
C LEU A 207 0.77 -9.70 -30.49
N GLU A 208 1.85 -10.32 -30.97
CA GLU A 208 3.14 -10.35 -30.28
C GLU A 208 3.78 -8.96 -30.19
N ARG A 209 3.64 -8.14 -31.23
CA ARG A 209 4.09 -6.74 -31.22
C ARG A 209 3.26 -5.90 -30.24
N ALA A 210 1.95 -6.17 -30.11
CA ALA A 210 1.10 -5.56 -29.08
C ALA A 210 1.54 -5.94 -27.67
N ARG A 211 1.88 -7.22 -27.45
CA ARG A 211 2.41 -7.76 -26.19
C ARG A 211 3.72 -7.08 -25.80
N ARG A 212 4.70 -7.03 -26.71
CA ARG A 212 5.98 -6.35 -26.47
C ARG A 212 5.79 -4.87 -26.19
N CYS A 213 4.96 -4.18 -26.98
CA CYS A 213 4.68 -2.75 -26.78
C CYS A 213 4.17 -2.41 -25.38
N ILE A 214 3.28 -3.23 -24.79
CA ILE A 214 2.79 -2.97 -23.44
C ILE A 214 3.82 -3.34 -22.37
N LEU A 215 4.61 -4.39 -22.57
CA LEU A 215 5.68 -4.80 -21.65
C LEU A 215 6.79 -3.74 -21.60
N ASP A 216 7.28 -3.32 -22.76
CA ASP A 216 8.32 -2.28 -22.90
C ASP A 216 7.83 -0.97 -22.30
N GLY A 217 6.60 -0.54 -22.63
CA GLY A 217 6.02 0.66 -22.03
C GLY A 217 5.87 0.59 -20.51
N THR A 218 5.63 -0.61 -19.96
CA THR A 218 5.56 -0.80 -18.50
C THR A 218 6.95 -0.78 -17.87
N ARG A 219 7.95 -1.34 -18.55
CA ARG A 219 9.35 -1.27 -18.14
C ARG A 219 9.84 0.18 -18.10
N ASP A 220 9.57 0.95 -19.16
CA ASP A 220 9.95 2.36 -19.26
C ASP A 220 9.32 3.20 -18.14
N GLU A 221 8.03 3.02 -17.84
CA GLU A 221 7.35 3.70 -16.74
C GLU A 221 7.93 3.33 -15.36
N MET A 222 8.22 2.05 -15.13
CA MET A 222 8.82 1.60 -13.87
C MET A 222 10.25 2.12 -13.68
N ALA A 223 11.05 2.15 -14.76
CA ALA A 223 12.40 2.72 -14.75
C ALA A 223 12.36 4.23 -14.50
N ALA A 224 11.48 4.96 -15.20
CA ALA A 224 11.26 6.39 -15.00
C ALA A 224 10.83 6.69 -13.55
N PHE A 225 9.97 5.84 -12.98
CA PHE A 225 9.57 5.95 -11.58
C PHE A 225 10.75 5.74 -10.62
N ALA A 226 11.50 4.65 -10.76
CA ALA A 226 12.65 4.35 -9.91
C ALA A 226 13.67 5.49 -9.93
N ALA A 227 13.93 6.08 -11.11
CA ALA A 227 14.77 7.27 -11.25
C ALA A 227 14.17 8.49 -10.53
N SER A 228 12.86 8.73 -10.68
CA SER A 228 12.18 9.90 -10.10
C SER A 228 12.10 9.89 -8.57
N ILE A 229 12.12 8.72 -7.92
CA ILE A 229 12.07 8.59 -6.45
C ILE A 229 13.41 8.89 -5.80
N ARG A 230 14.53 8.65 -6.50
CA ARG A 230 15.86 8.74 -5.91
C ARG A 230 16.10 10.10 -5.25
N GLY A 231 15.82 11.19 -5.96
CA GLY A 231 15.93 12.55 -5.44
C GLY A 231 15.08 12.79 -4.18
N PRO A 232 13.75 12.61 -4.24
CA PRO A 232 12.86 12.72 -3.09
C PRO A 232 13.22 11.82 -1.90
N ALA A 233 13.66 10.58 -2.14
CA ALA A 233 14.08 9.67 -1.08
C ALA A 233 15.37 10.17 -0.40
N THR A 234 16.35 10.63 -1.18
CA THR A 234 17.55 11.28 -0.64
C THR A 234 17.20 12.57 0.12
N ALA A 235 16.25 13.36 -0.37
CA ALA A 235 15.76 14.53 0.34
C ALA A 235 15.07 14.15 1.67
N LEU A 236 14.27 13.08 1.68
CA LEU A 236 13.63 12.55 2.90
C LEU A 236 14.67 12.13 3.94
N TYR A 237 15.78 11.53 3.50
CA TYR A 237 16.92 11.22 4.37
C TYR A 237 17.62 12.50 4.87
N ALA A 238 17.93 13.44 3.99
CA ALA A 238 18.64 14.67 4.35
C ALA A 238 17.82 15.55 5.30
N PHE A 239 16.53 15.80 4.99
CA PHE A 239 15.67 16.68 5.78
C PHE A 239 14.96 15.97 6.93
N GLY A 240 14.67 14.67 6.80
CA GLY A 240 13.97 13.89 7.82
C GLY A 240 14.90 13.23 8.82
N VAL A 241 16.19 13.04 8.51
CA VAL A 241 17.13 12.38 9.43
C VAL A 241 18.31 13.27 9.72
N LEU A 242 19.10 13.63 8.70
CA LEU A 242 20.37 14.31 8.91
C LEU A 242 20.20 15.70 9.50
N LEU A 243 19.34 16.52 8.91
CA LEU A 243 19.11 17.89 9.37
C LEU A 243 18.57 17.94 10.81
N PRO A 244 17.53 17.19 11.20
CA PRO A 244 17.00 17.21 12.56
C PRO A 244 18.01 16.68 13.58
N LEU A 245 18.79 15.64 13.25
CA LEU A 245 19.83 15.14 14.14
C LEU A 245 21.03 16.09 14.24
N ALA A 246 21.43 16.74 13.15
CA ALA A 246 22.48 17.75 13.17
C ALA A 246 22.05 18.99 13.96
N MET A 247 20.80 19.43 13.83
CA MET A 247 20.26 20.48 14.68
C MET A 247 20.22 20.05 16.15
N ALA A 248 19.91 18.78 16.42
CA ALA A 248 19.91 18.22 17.76
C ALA A 248 21.32 18.20 18.37
N SER A 249 22.35 17.85 17.59
CA SER A 249 23.73 17.82 18.06
C SER A 249 24.35 19.21 18.24
N LEU A 250 23.83 20.23 17.55
CA LEU A 250 24.26 21.62 17.70
C LEU A 250 23.60 22.34 18.90
N LEU A 251 22.50 21.81 19.43
CA LEU A 251 21.78 22.42 20.56
C LEU A 251 22.65 22.68 21.79
N PRO A 252 23.49 21.72 22.26
CA PRO A 252 24.41 21.98 23.36
C PRO A 252 25.41 23.11 23.06
N ALA A 253 25.96 23.16 21.85
CA ALA A 253 26.90 24.21 21.43
C ALA A 253 26.22 25.59 21.35
N ALA A 254 24.98 25.65 20.84
CA ALA A 254 24.20 26.87 20.79
C ALA A 254 23.86 27.40 22.19
N ALA A 255 23.54 26.50 23.13
CA ALA A 255 23.33 26.84 24.53
C ALA A 255 24.61 27.39 25.19
N ALA A 256 25.77 26.77 24.93
CA ALA A 256 27.07 27.26 25.40
C ALA A 256 27.44 28.64 24.82
N ALA A 257 26.99 28.94 23.60
CA ALA A 257 27.15 30.24 22.96
C ALA A 257 26.16 31.32 23.46
N GLY A 258 25.27 30.99 24.41
CA GLY A 258 24.30 31.92 24.99
C GLY A 258 23.08 32.20 24.10
N VAL A 259 22.82 31.39 23.08
CA VAL A 259 21.62 31.52 22.25
C VAL A 259 20.41 31.01 23.05
N PRO A 260 19.37 31.85 23.29
CA PRO A 260 18.22 31.43 24.10
C PRO A 260 17.36 30.42 23.34
N VAL A 261 17.57 29.13 23.61
CA VAL A 261 16.71 28.06 23.14
C VAL A 261 15.52 27.93 24.07
N THR A 262 14.34 28.35 23.61
CA THR A 262 13.12 28.22 24.40
C THR A 262 12.53 26.81 24.26
N ALA A 263 12.12 26.22 25.38
CA ALA A 263 11.39 24.94 25.42
C ALA A 263 10.23 24.85 24.40
N PRO A 264 9.34 25.86 24.25
CA PRO A 264 8.28 25.82 23.24
C PRO A 264 8.80 25.78 21.80
N ALA A 265 9.92 26.45 21.48
CA ALA A 265 10.49 26.40 20.13
C ALA A 265 11.02 25.00 19.80
N LEU A 266 11.67 24.33 20.77
CA LEU A 266 12.16 22.96 20.59
C LEU A 266 11.00 21.98 20.37
N VAL A 267 9.99 22.03 21.25
CA VAL A 267 8.83 21.13 21.17
C VAL A 267 8.00 21.40 19.92
N GLY A 268 7.80 22.66 19.52
CA GLY A 268 7.11 23.00 18.28
C GLY A 268 7.85 22.49 17.04
N THR A 269 9.17 22.67 16.99
CA THR A 269 9.98 22.28 15.84
C THR A 269 10.06 20.76 15.70
N TYR A 270 10.47 20.03 16.75
CA TYR A 270 10.66 18.58 16.70
C TYR A 270 9.36 17.78 16.90
N GLY A 271 8.39 18.33 17.62
CA GLY A 271 7.11 17.66 17.89
C GLY A 271 6.08 17.83 16.78
N ILE A 272 6.10 18.95 16.05
CA ILE A 272 5.04 19.31 15.10
C ILE A 272 5.58 19.65 13.72
N VAL A 273 6.47 20.65 13.60
CA VAL A 273 6.90 21.17 12.29
C VAL A 273 7.64 20.10 11.48
N MET A 274 8.65 19.46 12.06
CA MET A 274 9.43 18.42 11.39
C MET A 274 8.59 17.17 11.06
N PRO A 275 7.85 16.57 12.01
CA PRO A 275 6.90 15.51 11.71
C PRO A 275 5.88 15.87 10.63
N GLY A 276 5.29 17.07 10.68
CA GLY A 276 4.29 17.53 9.73
C GLY A 276 4.87 17.68 8.32
N ALA A 277 6.04 18.31 8.20
CA ALA A 277 6.76 18.42 6.92
C ALA A 277 7.11 17.02 6.37
N LEU A 278 7.54 16.11 7.25
CA LEU A 278 7.86 14.73 6.87
C LEU A 278 6.61 13.98 6.41
N VAL A 279 5.47 14.09 7.10
CA VAL A 279 4.19 13.50 6.69
C VAL A 279 3.79 14.00 5.31
N VAL A 280 3.86 15.31 5.06
CA VAL A 280 3.53 15.89 3.75
C VAL A 280 4.44 15.32 2.66
N ALA A 281 5.76 15.25 2.91
CA ALA A 281 6.72 14.67 1.98
C ALA A 281 6.45 13.18 1.73
N CYS A 282 6.20 12.39 2.78
CA CYS A 282 5.83 10.98 2.70
C CYS A 282 4.56 10.76 1.89
N CYS A 283 3.49 11.52 2.18
CA CYS A 283 2.22 11.45 1.45
C CYS A 283 2.41 11.79 -0.03
N TRP A 284 3.10 12.91 -0.32
CA TRP A 284 3.39 13.34 -1.69
C TRP A 284 4.17 12.28 -2.48
N LEU A 285 5.19 11.68 -1.86
CA LEU A 285 6.00 10.64 -2.50
C LEU A 285 5.20 9.37 -2.76
N LEU A 286 4.40 8.93 -1.78
CA LEU A 286 3.59 7.72 -1.88
C LEU A 286 2.46 7.82 -2.91
N GLY A 287 1.84 9.00 -3.08
CA GLY A 287 0.78 9.16 -4.08
C GLY A 287 1.27 9.33 -5.52
N ARG A 288 2.58 9.52 -5.73
CA ARG A 288 3.19 9.53 -7.08
C ARG A 288 3.60 8.13 -7.57
N ARG A 289 3.40 7.08 -6.78
CA ARG A 289 3.78 5.70 -7.15
C ARG A 289 2.91 5.16 -8.29
N PRO A 290 3.47 4.79 -9.46
CA PRO A 290 2.83 3.89 -10.41
C PRO A 290 2.82 2.50 -9.78
N VAL A 291 1.70 2.17 -9.17
CA VAL A 291 1.51 0.85 -8.57
C VAL A 291 1.10 -0.11 -9.69
N ALA A 292 2.05 -0.82 -10.27
CA ALA A 292 1.75 -2.07 -10.97
C ALA A 292 1.18 -3.06 -9.94
N PHE A 293 -0.09 -3.43 -10.11
CA PHE A 293 -0.81 -4.43 -9.32
C PHE A 293 -0.91 -4.14 -7.80
N PRO A 294 -2.05 -3.62 -7.31
CA PRO A 294 -2.25 -3.51 -5.87
C PRO A 294 -2.19 -4.90 -5.21
N PRO A 295 -1.56 -5.04 -4.03
CA PRO A 295 -1.64 -6.27 -3.27
C PRO A 295 -3.12 -6.59 -2.98
N ALA A 296 -3.49 -7.87 -3.10
CA ALA A 296 -4.86 -8.28 -2.82
C ALA A 296 -5.20 -8.05 -1.34
N THR A 297 -6.40 -7.52 -1.09
CA THR A 297 -6.91 -7.28 0.26
C THR A 297 -7.33 -8.59 0.89
N ILE A 298 -6.73 -8.95 2.03
CA ILE A 298 -7.10 -10.16 2.76
C ILE A 298 -8.29 -9.83 3.68
N PRO A 299 -9.46 -10.46 3.50
CA PRO A 299 -10.60 -10.22 4.35
C PRO A 299 -10.32 -10.78 5.76
N ARG A 300 -10.86 -10.12 6.80
CA ARG A 300 -10.73 -10.60 8.19
C ARG A 300 -11.42 -11.94 8.46
N SER A 301 -12.32 -12.36 7.57
CA SER A 301 -12.99 -13.67 7.62
C SER A 301 -12.09 -14.83 7.19
N HIS A 302 -10.82 -14.58 6.88
CA HIS A 302 -9.88 -15.61 6.49
C HIS A 302 -9.63 -16.59 7.66
N PRO A 303 -9.66 -17.92 7.44
CA PRO A 303 -9.56 -18.92 8.51
C PRO A 303 -8.28 -18.79 9.35
N ASP A 304 -7.16 -18.41 8.72
CA ASP A 304 -5.87 -18.25 9.40
C ASP A 304 -5.70 -16.89 10.13
N VAL A 305 -6.70 -16.00 10.07
CA VAL A 305 -6.67 -14.72 10.78
C VAL A 305 -7.51 -14.84 12.06
N PRO A 306 -6.93 -14.59 13.24
CA PRO A 306 -7.67 -14.68 14.50
C PRO A 306 -8.82 -13.66 14.51
N ALA A 307 -10.01 -14.14 14.90
CA ALA A 307 -11.24 -13.34 14.87
C ALA A 307 -11.24 -12.18 15.88
N SER A 308 -10.48 -12.28 16.97
CA SER A 308 -10.44 -11.27 18.03
C SER A 308 -9.12 -10.49 18.06
N PRO A 309 -9.16 -9.14 18.14
CA PRO A 309 -7.96 -8.32 18.35
C PRO A 309 -7.49 -8.31 19.82
N LEU A 310 -8.31 -8.81 20.75
CA LEU A 310 -8.03 -8.82 22.18
C LEU A 310 -6.64 -9.39 22.57
N PRO A 311 -6.21 -10.57 22.06
CA PRO A 311 -4.88 -11.09 22.41
C PRO A 311 -3.75 -10.14 21.97
N SER A 312 -3.88 -9.48 20.82
CA SER A 312 -2.88 -8.50 20.36
C SER A 312 -2.83 -7.25 21.24
N ALA A 313 -3.97 -6.81 21.77
CA ALA A 313 -4.03 -5.70 22.72
C ALA A 313 -3.40 -6.08 24.07
N VAL A 314 -3.65 -7.29 24.57
CA VAL A 314 -3.05 -7.79 25.82
C VAL A 314 -1.53 -7.89 25.70
N VAL A 315 -1.02 -8.43 24.58
CA VAL A 315 0.42 -8.48 24.29
C VAL A 315 1.02 -7.07 24.24
N GLY A 316 0.34 -6.13 23.59
CA GLY A 316 0.74 -4.73 23.54
C GLY A 316 0.80 -4.07 24.93
N ILE A 317 -0.22 -4.27 25.77
CA ILE A 317 -0.26 -3.71 27.13
C ILE A 317 0.85 -4.31 28.00
N ALA A 318 1.02 -5.63 27.97
CA ALA A 318 2.08 -6.30 28.74
C ALA A 318 3.48 -5.84 28.32
N ALA A 319 3.74 -5.75 27.01
CA ALA A 319 5.00 -5.23 26.48
C ALA A 319 5.20 -3.74 26.81
N GLY A 320 4.12 -2.94 26.79
CA GLY A 320 4.15 -1.53 27.18
C GLY A 320 4.50 -1.32 28.66
N ILE A 321 3.93 -2.13 29.55
CA ILE A 321 4.26 -2.12 30.99
C ILE A 321 5.73 -2.54 31.18
N GLY A 322 6.18 -3.60 30.52
CA GLY A 322 7.58 -4.03 30.54
C GLY A 322 8.53 -2.93 30.05
N GLY A 323 8.20 -2.29 28.93
CA GLY A 323 8.96 -1.17 28.36
C GLY A 323 8.98 0.07 29.27
N TRP A 324 7.86 0.39 29.93
CA TRP A 324 7.78 1.47 30.92
C TRP A 324 8.74 1.25 32.08
N LEU A 325 8.70 0.05 32.67
CA LEU A 325 9.50 -0.34 33.83
C LEU A 325 10.99 -0.40 33.47
N LEU A 326 11.34 -1.08 32.36
CA LEU A 326 12.73 -1.20 31.91
C LEU A 326 13.35 0.15 31.54
N ALA A 327 12.65 0.98 30.77
CA ALA A 327 13.17 2.29 30.38
C ALA A 327 13.30 3.24 31.59
N GLY A 328 12.34 3.18 32.51
CA GLY A 328 12.38 3.95 33.76
C GLY A 328 13.52 3.54 34.68
N ALA A 329 13.81 2.24 34.77
CA ALA A 329 14.85 1.69 35.63
C ALA A 329 16.26 1.84 35.06
N LEU A 330 16.44 1.65 33.75
CA LEU A 330 17.77 1.62 33.11
C LEU A 330 18.25 3.00 32.63
N VAL A 331 17.34 3.91 32.28
CA VAL A 331 17.69 5.20 31.66
C VAL A 331 17.34 6.36 32.58
N ALA A 332 16.05 6.64 32.73
CA ALA A 332 15.51 7.73 33.55
C ALA A 332 13.99 7.67 33.57
N SER A 333 13.36 8.39 34.52
CA SER A 333 11.89 8.52 34.60
C SER A 333 11.25 9.11 33.33
N TRP A 334 11.96 9.97 32.60
CA TRP A 334 11.48 10.55 31.34
C TRP A 334 11.45 9.55 30.18
N ALA A 335 12.21 8.44 30.26
CA ALA A 335 12.29 7.43 29.20
C ALA A 335 11.14 6.41 29.26
N SER A 336 10.48 6.26 30.41
CA SER A 336 9.31 5.40 30.60
C SER A 336 8.21 5.54 29.54
N PRO A 337 7.71 6.75 29.21
CA PRO A 337 6.68 6.90 28.17
C PRO A 337 7.17 6.48 26.78
N ILE A 338 8.44 6.72 26.44
CA ILE A 338 9.02 6.34 25.14
C ILE A 338 9.14 4.81 25.04
N GLY A 339 9.65 4.17 26.10
CA GLY A 339 9.75 2.71 26.18
C GLY A 339 8.38 2.04 26.11
N ALA A 340 7.38 2.60 26.79
CA ALA A 340 6.01 2.09 26.76
C ALA A 340 5.34 2.22 25.40
N LEU A 341 5.47 3.39 24.75
CA LEU A 341 4.93 3.61 23.41
C LEU A 341 5.65 2.74 22.37
N GLY A 342 6.99 2.69 22.41
CA GLY A 342 7.81 1.87 21.52
C GLY A 342 7.50 0.38 21.62
N ALA A 343 7.64 -0.17 22.83
CA ALA A 343 7.44 -1.59 23.09
C ALA A 343 5.97 -2.01 22.95
N GLY A 344 5.04 -1.18 23.46
CA GLY A 344 3.62 -1.49 23.48
C GLY A 344 2.98 -1.40 22.09
N VAL A 345 3.12 -0.26 21.41
CA VAL A 345 2.58 -0.09 20.05
C VAL A 345 3.30 -1.02 19.08
N GLY A 346 4.63 -1.15 19.18
CA GLY A 346 5.41 -2.07 18.36
C GLY A 346 4.93 -3.52 18.45
N SER A 347 4.81 -4.05 19.68
CA SER A 347 4.37 -5.43 19.92
C SER A 347 2.89 -5.66 19.57
N ALA A 348 2.03 -4.67 19.80
CA ALA A 348 0.62 -4.73 19.38
C ALA A 348 0.50 -4.83 17.85
N LEU A 349 1.23 -4.01 17.10
CA LEU A 349 1.23 -4.04 15.63
C LEU A 349 1.79 -5.37 15.10
N VAL A 350 2.91 -5.85 15.64
CA VAL A 350 3.50 -7.13 15.21
C VAL A 350 2.54 -8.28 15.46
N SER A 351 1.98 -8.40 16.66
CA SER A 351 1.05 -9.49 16.99
C SER A 351 -0.25 -9.43 16.20
N TYR A 352 -0.78 -8.22 15.94
CA TYR A 352 -2.00 -8.04 15.16
C TYR A 352 -1.81 -8.36 13.67
N TYR A 353 -0.70 -7.93 13.07
CA TYR A 353 -0.50 -8.04 11.61
C TYR A 353 0.29 -9.27 11.16
N ARG A 354 0.99 -9.98 12.05
CA ARG A 354 1.73 -11.22 11.73
C ARG A 354 0.90 -12.29 11.01
N PRO A 355 -0.32 -12.67 11.45
CA PRO A 355 -1.10 -13.70 10.75
C PRO A 355 -1.53 -13.23 9.35
N ILE A 356 -1.90 -11.96 9.22
CA ILE A 356 -2.30 -11.38 7.92
C ILE A 356 -1.10 -11.35 6.96
N ALA A 357 0.09 -11.01 7.46
CA ALA A 357 1.33 -11.06 6.68
C ALA A 357 1.67 -12.49 6.24
N GLY A 358 1.46 -13.49 7.10
CA GLY A 358 1.69 -14.90 6.76
C GLY A 358 0.78 -15.40 5.63
N VAL A 359 -0.51 -15.10 5.69
CA VAL A 359 -1.46 -15.41 4.59
C VAL A 359 -1.04 -14.70 3.30
N ARG A 360 -0.58 -13.45 3.40
CA ARG A 360 -0.13 -12.67 2.23
C ARG A 360 1.09 -13.28 1.57
N ASP A 361 2.08 -13.68 2.35
CA ASP A 361 3.29 -14.33 1.86
C ASP A 361 2.92 -15.66 1.19
N HIS A 362 2.07 -16.47 1.83
CA HIS A 362 1.56 -17.71 1.24
C HIS A 362 0.83 -17.50 -0.09
N VAL A 363 -0.07 -16.52 -0.20
CA VAL A 363 -0.74 -16.18 -1.47
C VAL A 363 0.27 -15.72 -2.53
N THR A 364 1.31 -14.98 -2.12
CA THR A 364 2.36 -14.51 -3.04
C THR A 364 3.21 -15.67 -3.55
N ASP A 365 3.48 -16.65 -2.69
CA ASP A 365 4.20 -17.87 -3.05
C ASP A 365 3.38 -18.74 -4.01
N ILE A 366 2.06 -18.88 -3.79
CA ILE A 366 1.15 -19.54 -4.75
C ILE A 366 1.11 -18.77 -6.08
N GLU A 367 1.04 -17.45 -6.03
CA GLU A 367 1.12 -16.65 -7.24
C GLU A 367 2.43 -16.94 -7.95
N SER A 368 3.56 -17.01 -7.24
CA SER A 368 4.90 -17.20 -7.80
C SER A 368 5.04 -18.43 -8.72
N GLY A 369 4.25 -19.50 -8.53
CA GLY A 369 4.23 -20.67 -9.41
C GLY A 369 3.30 -20.58 -10.65
N LEU A 370 2.38 -19.61 -10.73
CA LEU A 370 1.39 -19.53 -11.83
C LEU A 370 1.97 -19.57 -13.26
N PRO A 371 3.07 -18.86 -13.60
CA PRO A 371 3.67 -18.89 -14.92
C PRO A 371 4.14 -20.28 -15.32
N ASP A 372 4.75 -21.00 -14.37
CA ASP A 372 5.25 -22.36 -14.58
C ASP A 372 4.07 -23.30 -14.85
N VAL A 373 3.02 -23.22 -14.05
CA VAL A 373 1.78 -24.01 -14.21
C VAL A 373 1.14 -23.76 -15.57
N LEU A 374 0.93 -22.49 -15.95
CA LEU A 374 0.31 -22.17 -17.23
C LEU A 374 1.20 -22.61 -18.40
N SER A 375 2.51 -22.43 -18.29
CA SER A 375 3.43 -22.86 -19.34
C SER A 375 3.47 -24.38 -19.48
N ALA A 376 3.51 -25.11 -18.36
CA ALA A 376 3.50 -26.57 -18.31
C ALA A 376 2.20 -27.17 -18.86
N VAL A 377 1.05 -26.62 -18.44
CA VAL A 377 -0.27 -27.06 -18.90
C VAL A 377 -0.48 -26.72 -20.38
N GLY A 378 -0.10 -25.51 -20.80
CA GLY A 378 -0.23 -25.08 -22.20
C GLY A 378 0.58 -25.93 -23.17
N ARG A 379 1.86 -26.24 -22.84
CA ARG A 379 2.72 -27.10 -23.67
C ARG A 379 2.19 -28.52 -23.82
N ARG A 380 1.44 -29.02 -22.83
CA ARG A 380 0.83 -30.34 -22.81
C ARG A 380 -0.49 -30.37 -23.59
N LEU A 381 -1.31 -29.33 -23.40
CA LEU A 381 -2.52 -29.12 -24.17
C LEU A 381 -2.24 -29.00 -25.67
N ASP A 382 -1.15 -28.31 -26.04
CA ASP A 382 -0.69 -28.19 -27.43
C ASP A 382 -0.33 -29.54 -28.06
N ARG A 383 0.17 -30.50 -27.27
CA ARG A 383 0.44 -31.89 -27.69
C ARG A 383 -0.82 -32.77 -27.75
N GLY A 384 -2.00 -32.20 -27.49
CA GLY A 384 -3.27 -32.93 -27.54
C GLY A 384 -3.71 -33.57 -26.22
N GLN A 385 -3.01 -33.34 -25.11
CA GLN A 385 -3.47 -33.81 -23.80
C GLN A 385 -4.66 -32.97 -23.30
N SER A 386 -5.54 -33.57 -22.49
CA SER A 386 -6.60 -32.82 -21.82
C SER A 386 -6.00 -31.95 -20.70
N VAL A 387 -6.68 -30.86 -20.35
CA VAL A 387 -6.20 -29.93 -19.30
C VAL A 387 -6.16 -30.62 -17.93
N GLU A 388 -7.04 -31.59 -17.69
CA GLU A 388 -7.09 -32.41 -16.49
C GLU A 388 -5.83 -33.26 -16.34
N ALA A 389 -5.45 -34.01 -17.40
CA ALA A 389 -4.23 -34.80 -17.40
C ALA A 389 -2.98 -33.92 -17.28
N ALA A 390 -2.98 -32.77 -17.99
CA ALA A 390 -1.89 -31.82 -17.94
C ALA A 390 -1.71 -31.18 -16.55
N LEU A 391 -2.79 -30.95 -15.80
CA LEU A 391 -2.74 -30.43 -14.43
C LEU A 391 -2.11 -31.44 -13.46
N ILE A 392 -2.42 -32.73 -13.61
CA ILE A 392 -1.83 -33.80 -12.79
C ILE A 392 -0.31 -33.87 -13.02
N GLU A 393 0.12 -33.88 -14.28
CA GLU A 393 1.55 -33.89 -14.62
C GLU A 393 2.28 -32.59 -14.26
N ALA A 394 1.58 -31.46 -14.23
CA ALA A 394 2.18 -30.17 -13.85
C ALA A 394 2.52 -30.07 -12.36
N VAL A 395 1.99 -30.95 -11.50
CA VAL A 395 2.30 -30.98 -10.06
C VAL A 395 3.81 -31.16 -9.82
N ASP A 396 4.44 -32.06 -10.57
CA ASP A 396 5.87 -32.40 -10.42
C ASP A 396 6.82 -31.28 -10.90
N GLU A 397 6.36 -30.43 -11.81
CA GLU A 397 7.13 -29.33 -12.39
C GLU A 397 6.98 -28.00 -11.61
N THR A 398 6.08 -27.95 -10.63
CA THR A 398 5.70 -26.72 -9.94
C THR A 398 6.20 -26.72 -8.49
N PRO A 399 6.82 -25.62 -7.99
CA PRO A 399 7.23 -25.55 -6.60
C PRO A 399 6.05 -25.48 -5.63
N GLU A 400 6.25 -26.01 -4.42
CA GLU A 400 5.36 -25.75 -3.28
C GLU A 400 5.37 -24.25 -2.93
N PRO A 401 4.23 -23.66 -2.52
CA PRO A 401 2.93 -24.27 -2.24
C PRO A 401 1.99 -24.34 -3.45
N THR A 402 2.42 -23.99 -4.66
CA THR A 402 1.51 -23.94 -5.82
C THR A 402 1.09 -25.33 -6.26
N SER A 403 2.02 -26.30 -6.22
CA SER A 403 1.74 -27.73 -6.50
C SER A 403 0.65 -28.30 -5.61
N THR A 404 0.63 -27.99 -4.31
CA THR A 404 -0.39 -28.51 -3.37
C THR A 404 -1.80 -27.99 -3.69
N VAL A 405 -1.90 -26.74 -4.17
CA VAL A 405 -3.19 -26.17 -4.64
C VAL A 405 -3.67 -26.88 -5.91
N ILE A 406 -2.76 -27.22 -6.82
CA ILE A 406 -3.09 -27.96 -8.05
C ILE A 406 -3.50 -29.39 -7.71
N GLU A 407 -2.75 -30.06 -6.85
CA GLU A 407 -3.06 -31.41 -6.39
C GLU A 407 -4.44 -31.47 -5.72
N ALA A 408 -4.74 -30.50 -4.83
CA ALA A 408 -6.05 -30.39 -4.20
C ALA A 408 -7.18 -30.16 -5.22
N ALA A 409 -6.94 -29.37 -6.27
CA ALA A 409 -7.91 -29.15 -7.34
C ALA A 409 -8.09 -30.41 -8.21
N ALA A 410 -7.02 -31.07 -8.61
CA ALA A 410 -7.04 -32.29 -9.41
C ALA A 410 -7.75 -33.43 -8.66
N ALA A 411 -7.41 -33.65 -7.39
CA ALA A 411 -8.05 -34.65 -6.54
C ALA A 411 -9.56 -34.36 -6.36
N ARG A 412 -9.95 -33.08 -6.27
CA ARG A 412 -11.36 -32.69 -6.19
C ARG A 412 -12.09 -32.94 -7.50
N GLN A 413 -11.47 -32.60 -8.62
CA GLN A 413 -12.02 -32.83 -9.96
C GLN A 413 -12.23 -34.33 -10.22
N GLU A 414 -11.27 -35.17 -9.84
CA GLU A 414 -11.35 -36.63 -9.96
C GLU A 414 -12.46 -37.23 -9.07
N ARG A 415 -12.56 -36.79 -7.80
CA ARG A 415 -13.56 -37.31 -6.85
C ARG A 415 -14.98 -36.84 -7.11
N LEU A 416 -15.16 -35.60 -7.60
CA LEU A 416 -16.48 -34.97 -7.71
C LEU A 416 -16.95 -34.77 -9.17
N GLY A 417 -16.10 -35.03 -10.16
CA GLY A 417 -16.44 -34.85 -11.58
C GLY A 417 -16.79 -33.41 -11.96
N THR A 418 -16.30 -32.41 -11.21
CA THR A 418 -16.61 -31.00 -11.46
C THR A 418 -15.74 -30.42 -12.57
N SER A 419 -16.19 -29.35 -13.24
CA SER A 419 -15.33 -28.59 -14.16
C SER A 419 -14.09 -28.03 -13.45
N ILE A 420 -13.06 -27.65 -14.21
CA ILE A 420 -11.84 -27.03 -13.68
C ILE A 420 -12.18 -25.80 -12.83
N LYS A 421 -13.06 -24.92 -13.32
CA LYS A 421 -13.55 -23.78 -12.55
C LYS A 421 -14.26 -24.21 -11.27
N GLY A 422 -15.02 -25.31 -11.29
CA GLY A 422 -15.66 -25.88 -10.10
C GLY A 422 -14.65 -26.42 -9.07
N ALA A 423 -13.58 -27.07 -9.53
CA ALA A 423 -12.54 -27.62 -8.67
C ALA A 423 -11.72 -26.51 -7.97
N PHE A 424 -11.39 -25.45 -8.70
CA PHE A 424 -10.63 -24.32 -8.15
C PHE A 424 -11.49 -23.30 -7.39
N LEU A 425 -12.65 -22.89 -7.93
CA LEU A 425 -13.46 -21.76 -7.45
C LEU A 425 -14.82 -22.15 -6.87
N GLY A 426 -15.20 -23.43 -6.92
CA GLY A 426 -16.47 -23.90 -6.35
C GLY A 426 -16.49 -23.84 -4.81
N PRO A 427 -17.62 -24.22 -4.18
CA PRO A 427 -17.71 -24.33 -2.72
C PRO A 427 -16.66 -25.30 -2.19
N GLY A 428 -15.74 -24.82 -1.34
CA GLY A 428 -14.59 -25.60 -0.87
C GLY A 428 -13.54 -25.93 -1.94
N GLY A 429 -13.45 -25.12 -3.00
CA GLY A 429 -12.43 -25.27 -4.04
C GLY A 429 -11.02 -24.96 -3.54
N ALA A 430 -10.00 -25.40 -4.27
CA ALA A 430 -8.60 -25.27 -3.86
C ALA A 430 -8.14 -23.80 -3.68
N LEU A 431 -8.79 -22.85 -4.36
CA LEU A 431 -8.52 -21.42 -4.23
C LEU A 431 -9.49 -20.69 -3.28
N ALA A 432 -10.34 -21.40 -2.54
CA ALA A 432 -11.31 -20.77 -1.63
C ALA A 432 -10.63 -19.95 -0.52
N ALA A 433 -9.48 -20.42 -0.03
CA ALA A 433 -8.65 -19.73 0.96
C ALA A 433 -7.57 -18.84 0.32
N VAL A 434 -7.57 -18.64 -1.00
CA VAL A 434 -6.54 -17.87 -1.70
C VAL A 434 -7.18 -16.61 -2.28
N PRO A 435 -7.20 -15.48 -1.54
CA PRO A 435 -7.80 -14.23 -2.00
C PRO A 435 -6.90 -13.54 -3.04
N SER A 436 -6.68 -14.16 -4.19
CA SER A 436 -5.94 -13.59 -5.32
C SER A 436 -6.78 -13.55 -6.59
N HIS A 437 -6.83 -12.36 -7.19
CA HIS A 437 -7.44 -12.21 -8.52
C HIS A 437 -6.63 -12.89 -9.62
N ARG A 438 -5.30 -13.02 -9.45
CA ARG A 438 -4.43 -13.64 -10.46
C ARG A 438 -4.67 -15.14 -10.54
N THR A 439 -4.73 -15.82 -9.39
CA THR A 439 -5.03 -17.26 -9.33
C THR A 439 -6.44 -17.55 -9.83
N ARG A 440 -7.44 -16.74 -9.44
CA ARG A 440 -8.81 -16.85 -9.96
C ARG A 440 -8.89 -16.70 -11.48
N ARG A 441 -8.16 -15.74 -12.06
CA ARG A 441 -8.10 -15.56 -13.53
C ARG A 441 -7.42 -16.74 -14.21
N ALA A 442 -6.33 -17.26 -13.66
CA ALA A 442 -5.67 -18.45 -14.17
C ALA A 442 -6.63 -19.66 -14.18
N ALA A 443 -7.41 -19.86 -13.12
CA ALA A 443 -8.42 -20.92 -13.08
C ALA A 443 -9.52 -20.75 -14.15
N ILE A 444 -10.01 -19.52 -14.38
CA ILE A 444 -10.98 -19.23 -15.46
C ILE A 444 -10.37 -19.48 -16.84
N LEU A 445 -9.10 -19.11 -17.03
CA LEU A 445 -8.37 -19.37 -18.27
C LEU A 445 -8.24 -20.87 -18.54
N LEU A 446 -7.83 -21.65 -17.55
CA LEU A 446 -7.69 -23.10 -17.67
C LEU A 446 -9.03 -23.79 -17.95
N ASP A 447 -10.12 -23.36 -17.32
CA ASP A 447 -11.48 -23.85 -17.59
C ASP A 447 -11.95 -23.51 -19.02
N THR A 448 -11.63 -22.29 -19.48
CA THR A 448 -11.90 -21.88 -20.87
C THR A 448 -11.06 -22.72 -21.85
N ALA A 449 -9.79 -22.95 -21.55
CA ALA A 449 -8.89 -23.76 -22.35
C ALA A 449 -9.35 -25.23 -22.41
N ALA A 450 -9.87 -25.79 -21.31
CA ALA A 450 -10.45 -27.13 -21.29
C ALA A 450 -11.69 -27.26 -22.18
N THR A 451 -12.48 -26.19 -22.28
CA THR A 451 -13.64 -26.15 -23.19
C THR A 451 -13.24 -26.07 -24.66
N ILE A 452 -12.12 -25.40 -24.96
CA ILE A 452 -11.61 -25.20 -26.34
C ILE A 452 -10.76 -26.39 -26.81
N GLY A 453 -10.01 -27.03 -25.91
CA GLY A 453 -9.13 -28.15 -26.20
C GLY A 453 -7.74 -27.72 -26.74
N PRO A 454 -7.07 -28.59 -27.53
CA PRO A 454 -5.69 -28.38 -27.99
C PRO A 454 -5.37 -27.02 -28.64
N PRO A 455 -6.28 -26.39 -29.42
CA PRO A 455 -6.02 -25.07 -30.02
C PRO A 455 -5.75 -23.94 -28.99
N ALA A 456 -6.07 -24.15 -27.71
CA ALA A 456 -5.77 -23.19 -26.66
C ALA A 456 -4.35 -23.35 -26.07
N GLY A 457 -3.60 -24.41 -26.40
CA GLY A 457 -2.28 -24.72 -25.82
C GLY A 457 -1.27 -23.58 -25.93
N GLU A 458 -0.99 -23.14 -27.16
CA GLU A 458 -0.11 -22.00 -27.45
C GLU A 458 -0.53 -20.73 -26.69
N SER A 459 -1.83 -20.46 -26.62
CA SER A 459 -2.39 -19.29 -25.93
C SER A 459 -2.16 -19.33 -24.41
N VAL A 460 -2.28 -20.51 -23.80
CA VAL A 460 -2.04 -20.71 -22.36
C VAL A 460 -0.54 -20.61 -22.05
N THR A 461 0.33 -21.20 -22.89
CA THR A 461 1.79 -21.06 -22.72
C THR A 461 2.24 -19.62 -22.87
N THR A 462 1.75 -18.91 -23.89
CA THR A 462 2.05 -17.48 -24.11
C THR A 462 1.63 -16.62 -22.90
N MET A 463 0.53 -16.99 -22.23
CA MET A 463 0.11 -16.32 -20.99
C MET A 463 1.08 -16.59 -19.84
N GLY A 464 1.55 -17.83 -19.69
CA GLY A 464 2.58 -18.18 -18.70
C GLY A 464 3.84 -17.35 -18.89
N GLU A 465 4.40 -17.34 -20.10
CA GLU A 465 5.57 -16.52 -20.46
C GLU A 465 5.35 -15.03 -20.21
N HIS A 466 4.14 -14.54 -20.47
CA HIS A 466 3.80 -13.15 -20.21
C HIS A 466 3.80 -12.81 -18.72
N LEU A 467 3.21 -13.67 -17.88
CA LEU A 467 3.25 -13.48 -16.43
C LEU A 467 4.68 -13.54 -15.88
N GLU A 468 5.53 -14.40 -16.45
CA GLU A 468 6.94 -14.48 -16.08
C GLU A 468 7.71 -13.22 -16.48
N SER A 469 7.49 -12.73 -17.70
CA SER A 469 8.08 -11.47 -18.17
C SER A 469 7.70 -10.30 -17.28
N LEU A 470 6.41 -10.18 -16.91
CA LEU A 470 5.95 -9.15 -15.98
C LEU A 470 6.63 -9.24 -14.61
N ARG A 471 6.83 -10.46 -14.10
CA ARG A 471 7.51 -10.67 -12.81
C ARG A 471 8.98 -10.35 -12.87
N ALA A 472 9.65 -10.66 -13.97
CA ALA A 472 11.03 -10.30 -14.16
C ALA A 472 11.21 -8.77 -14.06
N ILE A 473 10.35 -8.02 -14.74
CA ILE A 473 10.38 -6.54 -14.69
C ILE A 473 10.01 -6.03 -13.29
N GLU A 474 9.03 -6.63 -12.61
CA GLU A 474 8.68 -6.29 -11.23
C GLU A 474 9.86 -6.54 -10.27
N ARG A 475 10.54 -7.70 -10.40
CA ARG A 475 11.71 -8.07 -9.59
C ARG A 475 12.89 -7.13 -9.80
N GLU A 476 13.17 -6.77 -11.06
CA GLU A 476 14.21 -5.80 -11.43
C GLU A 476 13.94 -4.44 -10.77
N THR A 477 12.74 -3.88 -10.99
CA THR A 477 12.31 -2.61 -10.40
C THR A 477 12.36 -2.65 -8.88
N ARG A 478 11.91 -3.76 -8.28
CA ARG A 478 11.87 -3.93 -6.83
C ARG A 478 13.28 -4.00 -6.22
N ARG A 479 14.26 -4.54 -6.95
CA ARG A 479 15.67 -4.58 -6.56
C ARG A 479 16.30 -3.19 -6.61
N ASP A 480 15.98 -2.38 -7.62
CA ASP A 480 16.43 -0.98 -7.69
C ASP A 480 15.84 -0.15 -6.54
N LEU A 481 14.55 -0.35 -6.24
CA LEU A 481 13.88 0.32 -5.13
C LEU A 481 14.38 -0.16 -3.76
N SER A 482 14.73 -1.44 -3.59
CA SER A 482 15.23 -1.95 -2.31
C SER A 482 16.51 -1.26 -1.92
N GLN A 483 17.43 -1.03 -2.86
CA GLN A 483 18.70 -0.37 -2.56
C GLN A 483 18.51 1.01 -1.92
N ILE A 484 17.52 1.78 -2.36
CA ILE A 484 17.21 3.12 -1.82
C ILE A 484 16.41 3.02 -0.52
N THR A 485 15.41 2.15 -0.49
CA THR A 485 14.45 2.05 0.63
C THR A 485 15.02 1.33 1.84
N GLU A 486 16.02 0.47 1.67
CA GLU A 486 16.72 -0.23 2.74
C GLU A 486 17.57 0.74 3.57
N THR A 487 18.25 1.70 2.92
CA THR A 487 18.97 2.78 3.64
C THR A 487 18.02 3.58 4.53
N LEU A 488 16.83 3.95 4.02
CA LEU A 488 15.81 4.64 4.82
C LEU A 488 15.32 3.80 5.99
N SER A 489 15.06 2.50 5.76
CA SER A 489 14.59 1.58 6.80
C SER A 489 15.63 1.35 7.89
N ASN A 490 16.89 1.12 7.52
CA ASN A 490 17.99 0.94 8.48
C ASN A 490 18.25 2.22 9.28
N THR A 491 18.10 3.37 8.64
CA THR A 491 18.21 4.67 9.32
C THR A 491 17.09 4.88 10.33
N ALA A 492 15.86 4.52 9.97
CA ALA A 492 14.70 4.59 10.84
C ALA A 492 14.83 3.64 12.06
N ALA A 493 15.37 2.43 11.82
CA ALA A 493 15.47 1.36 12.81
C ALA A 493 16.67 1.50 13.75
N LEU A 494 17.82 2.00 13.26
CA LEU A 494 19.10 1.93 13.96
C LEU A 494 19.80 3.29 14.03
N PHE A 495 20.15 3.92 12.91
CA PHE A 495 21.04 5.09 12.91
C PHE A 495 20.41 6.34 13.55
N GLY A 496 19.16 6.66 13.19
CA GLY A 496 18.43 7.79 13.77
C GLY A 496 18.25 7.64 15.29
N PRO A 497 17.74 6.50 15.78
CA PRO A 497 17.69 6.19 17.21
C PRO A 497 19.05 6.28 17.92
N LEU A 498 20.11 5.74 17.32
CA LEU A 498 21.45 5.74 17.91
C LEU A 498 21.99 7.16 18.10
N ILE A 499 21.94 7.98 17.04
CA ILE A 499 22.41 9.37 17.09
C ILE A 499 21.53 10.20 18.03
N GLY A 500 20.21 10.00 17.99
CA GLY A 500 19.28 10.65 18.90
C GLY A 500 19.59 10.34 20.36
N GLY A 501 19.84 9.06 20.69
CA GLY A 501 20.18 8.64 22.05
C GLY A 501 21.51 9.19 22.53
N ALA A 502 22.55 9.15 21.68
CA ALA A 502 23.86 9.74 22.00
C ALA A 502 23.78 11.25 22.24
N THR A 503 22.97 11.96 21.44
CA THR A 503 22.76 13.41 21.59
C THR A 503 22.09 13.75 22.92
N VAL A 504 21.08 12.97 23.32
CA VAL A 504 20.39 13.15 24.62
C VAL A 504 21.37 12.92 25.79
N ALA A 505 22.20 11.88 25.70
CA ALA A 505 23.19 11.58 26.74
C ALA A 505 24.25 12.69 26.88
N LEU A 506 24.82 13.16 25.77
CA LEU A 506 25.79 14.25 25.74
C LEU A 506 25.21 15.57 26.27
N ALA A 507 23.97 15.90 25.90
CA ALA A 507 23.29 17.07 26.43
C ALA A 507 23.06 16.96 27.95
N GLY A 508 22.79 15.74 28.44
CA GLY A 508 22.65 15.47 29.87
C GLY A 508 23.93 15.65 30.67
N SER A 509 25.09 15.22 30.15
CA SER A 509 26.38 15.36 30.85
C SER A 509 26.89 16.81 30.90
N MET A 510 26.56 17.63 29.91
CA MET A 510 26.92 19.05 29.88
C MET A 510 26.09 19.94 30.85
N GLY A 511 24.98 19.42 31.40
CA GLY A 511 24.08 20.16 32.30
C GLY A 511 24.56 20.36 33.75
N GLY A 512 25.80 19.96 34.08
CA GLY A 512 26.33 20.00 35.45
C GLY A 512 26.98 21.31 35.90
N GLY A 513 27.12 22.32 35.03
CA GLY A 513 27.77 23.61 35.37
C GLY A 513 26.76 24.74 35.59
N GLU A 514 26.78 25.37 36.78
CA GLU A 514 25.86 26.45 37.20
C GLU A 514 25.89 27.73 36.32
N GLN A 515 26.80 27.84 35.36
CA GLN A 515 27.03 29.08 34.59
C GLN A 515 26.31 29.18 33.24
N PHE A 516 25.66 28.12 32.75
CA PHE A 516 24.96 28.15 31.45
C PHE A 516 23.50 27.72 31.59
N ALA A 517 22.58 28.48 30.99
CA ALA A 517 21.18 28.10 30.84
C ALA A 517 21.06 26.89 29.89
N THR A 518 21.28 25.70 30.45
CA THR A 518 21.24 24.44 29.70
C THR A 518 19.81 23.93 29.61
N VAL A 519 19.41 23.43 28.44
CA VAL A 519 18.10 22.79 28.26
C VAL A 519 18.09 21.50 29.09
N PRO A 520 17.14 21.31 30.02
CA PRO A 520 17.12 20.12 30.87
C PRO A 520 17.01 18.84 30.03
N SER A 521 17.81 17.82 30.35
CA SER A 521 17.71 16.49 29.73
C SER A 521 16.32 15.87 29.87
N ALA A 522 15.59 16.22 30.95
CA ALA A 522 14.19 15.87 31.18
C ALA A 522 13.22 16.42 30.11
N LEU A 523 13.61 17.46 29.36
CA LEU A 523 12.82 18.02 28.26
C LEU A 523 13.33 17.53 26.90
N LEU A 524 14.65 17.43 26.73
CA LEU A 524 15.28 17.04 25.47
C LEU A 524 15.08 15.54 25.15
N GLY A 525 15.14 14.67 26.18
CA GLY A 525 14.92 13.23 26.05
C GLY A 525 13.56 12.84 25.49
N PRO A 526 12.43 13.28 26.10
CA PRO A 526 11.08 13.02 25.60
C PRO A 526 10.84 13.54 24.18
N VAL A 527 11.33 14.74 23.86
CA VAL A 527 11.12 15.37 22.55
C VAL A 527 11.85 14.62 21.45
N ILE A 528 13.13 14.30 21.65
CA ILE A 528 13.92 13.54 20.67
C ILE A 528 13.40 12.10 20.57
N GLY A 529 13.06 11.45 21.69
CA GLY A 529 12.52 10.10 21.68
C GLY A 529 11.18 10.00 20.95
N TRP A 530 10.28 10.98 21.13
CA TRP A 530 9.05 11.09 20.33
C TRP A 530 9.36 11.23 18.84
N TYR A 531 10.28 12.12 18.49
CA TYR A 531 10.68 12.34 17.11
C TYR A 531 11.25 11.07 16.47
N VAL A 532 12.08 10.31 17.19
CA VAL A 532 12.63 9.02 16.75
C VAL A 532 11.52 7.99 16.49
N LEU A 533 10.51 7.89 17.36
CA LEU A 533 9.37 7.00 17.14
C LEU A 533 8.55 7.40 15.90
N VAL A 534 8.31 8.70 15.72
CA VAL A 534 7.62 9.23 14.54
C VAL A 534 8.41 8.95 13.26
N LEU A 535 9.73 9.14 13.30
CA LEU A 535 10.64 8.86 12.19
C LEU A 535 10.61 7.36 11.84
N ALA A 536 10.65 6.48 12.84
CA ALA A 536 10.53 5.04 12.69
C ALA A 536 9.23 4.65 11.95
N VAL A 537 8.10 5.25 12.32
CA VAL A 537 6.81 5.02 11.64
C VAL A 537 6.83 5.52 10.21
N LEU A 538 7.23 6.78 9.99
CA LEU A 538 7.09 7.45 8.69
C LEU A 538 8.04 6.88 7.65
N LEU A 539 9.32 6.71 7.99
CA LEU A 539 10.31 6.16 7.07
C LEU A 539 10.03 4.70 6.74
N THR A 540 9.60 3.88 7.71
CA THR A 540 9.22 2.50 7.43
C THR A 540 7.95 2.40 6.59
N THR A 541 6.99 3.31 6.81
CA THR A 541 5.78 3.40 5.99
C THR A 541 6.12 3.76 4.55
N VAL A 542 6.99 4.73 4.32
CA VAL A 542 7.45 5.11 2.98
C VAL A 542 8.27 3.99 2.34
N SER A 543 9.27 3.47 3.04
CA SER A 543 10.12 2.37 2.56
C SER A 543 9.28 1.16 2.15
N THR A 544 8.36 0.73 3.02
CA THR A 544 7.46 -0.39 2.75
C THR A 544 6.44 -0.05 1.65
N GLY A 545 5.87 1.15 1.68
CA GLY A 545 4.87 1.60 0.71
C GLY A 545 5.42 1.75 -0.71
N LEU A 546 6.68 2.17 -0.85
CA LEU A 546 7.37 2.24 -2.14
C LEU A 546 7.77 0.84 -2.63
N HIS A 547 8.31 0.00 -1.75
CA HIS A 547 8.86 -1.32 -2.11
C HIS A 547 7.78 -2.39 -2.35
N ARG A 548 6.76 -2.49 -1.48
CA ARG A 548 5.71 -3.54 -1.51
C ARG A 548 4.31 -3.02 -1.82
N GLY A 549 4.12 -1.70 -1.84
CA GLY A 549 2.80 -1.07 -1.95
C GLY A 549 2.19 -0.73 -0.60
N LEU A 550 1.21 0.18 -0.63
CA LEU A 550 0.45 0.58 0.55
C LEU A 550 -0.61 -0.47 0.89
N ASP A 551 -0.20 -1.44 1.69
CA ASP A 551 -1.09 -2.36 2.39
C ASP A 551 -0.97 -2.10 3.89
N ARG A 552 -2.12 -1.97 4.57
CA ARG A 552 -2.19 -1.73 6.01
C ARG A 552 -1.50 -2.85 6.79
N ALA A 553 -1.60 -4.10 6.32
CA ALA A 553 -1.02 -5.24 7.01
C ALA A 553 0.51 -5.24 6.98
N LEU A 554 1.10 -5.08 5.79
CA LEU A 554 2.54 -5.05 5.60
C LEU A 554 3.19 -3.83 6.26
N VAL A 555 2.58 -2.65 6.08
CA VAL A 555 3.05 -1.42 6.72
C VAL A 555 2.97 -1.55 8.23
N GLY A 556 1.85 -2.06 8.76
CA GLY A 556 1.68 -2.26 10.20
C GLY A 556 2.70 -3.24 10.79
N TYR A 557 2.89 -4.41 10.17
CA TYR A 557 3.85 -5.40 10.65
C TYR A 557 5.29 -4.87 10.66
N ARG A 558 5.75 -4.26 9.55
CA ARG A 558 7.11 -3.72 9.47
C ARG A 558 7.32 -2.52 10.39
N THR A 559 6.34 -1.63 10.47
CA THR A 559 6.37 -0.49 11.40
C THR A 559 6.48 -0.97 12.83
N GLY A 560 5.75 -2.03 13.21
CA GLY A 560 5.87 -2.65 14.52
C GLY A 560 7.29 -3.14 14.83
N LEU A 561 7.92 -3.87 13.89
CA LEU A 561 9.32 -4.30 14.03
C LEU A 561 10.29 -3.12 14.16
N THR A 562 10.12 -2.07 13.35
CA THR A 562 10.96 -0.87 13.43
C THR A 562 10.77 -0.11 14.73
N LEU A 563 9.55 0.02 15.26
CA LEU A 563 9.34 0.67 16.57
C LEU A 563 10.08 -0.07 17.68
N LEU A 564 10.02 -1.41 17.67
CA LEU A 564 10.73 -2.24 18.65
C LEU A 564 12.24 -2.05 18.56
N SER A 565 12.82 -2.15 17.35
CA SER A 565 14.26 -1.96 17.18
C SER A 565 14.68 -0.52 17.48
N ALA A 566 13.94 0.47 17.01
CA ALA A 566 14.25 1.89 17.21
C ALA A 566 14.18 2.29 18.69
N SER A 567 13.14 1.87 19.40
CA SER A 567 13.04 2.16 20.85
C SER A 567 14.15 1.49 21.65
N ALA A 568 14.47 0.22 21.36
CA ALA A 568 15.59 -0.47 21.99
C ALA A 568 16.93 0.22 21.68
N THR A 569 17.22 0.51 20.41
CA THR A 569 18.47 1.17 20.01
C THR A 569 18.60 2.57 20.60
N PHE A 570 17.52 3.35 20.66
CA PHE A 570 17.54 4.67 21.31
C PHE A 570 17.90 4.57 22.78
N LEU A 571 17.22 3.71 23.55
CA LEU A 571 17.47 3.55 24.98
C LEU A 571 18.88 3.02 25.25
N VAL A 572 19.34 2.01 24.50
CA VAL A 572 20.70 1.47 24.60
C VAL A 572 21.73 2.56 24.28
N ALA A 573 21.51 3.38 23.25
CA ALA A 573 22.44 4.45 22.89
C ALA A 573 22.55 5.53 23.99
N VAL A 574 21.44 5.88 24.65
CA VAL A 574 21.47 6.81 25.80
C VAL A 574 22.32 6.24 26.93
N VAL A 575 22.10 4.98 27.32
CA VAL A 575 22.84 4.33 28.41
C VAL A 575 24.31 4.17 28.05
N ALA A 576 24.62 3.61 26.87
CA ALA A 576 25.99 3.36 26.44
C ALA A 576 26.81 4.66 26.35
N THR A 577 26.22 5.74 25.82
CA THR A 577 26.89 7.04 25.74
C THR A 577 27.05 7.66 27.12
N GLY A 578 26.05 7.55 28.00
CA GLY A 578 26.13 8.04 29.38
C GLY A 578 27.12 7.28 30.27
N LEU A 579 27.57 6.08 29.86
CA LEU A 579 28.66 5.36 30.54
C LEU A 579 30.05 5.76 30.02
N LEU A 580 30.14 6.31 28.82
CA LEU A 580 31.39 6.70 28.16
C LEU A 580 31.80 8.14 28.45
N VAL A 581 30.83 9.00 28.78
CA VAL A 581 30.98 10.43 29.09
C VAL A 581 30.78 10.63 30.57
#